data_AF-A0ABD6WJ24-F1
#
_entry.id   AF-A0ABD6WJ24-F1
#
_cell.length_a   1.000
_cell.length_b   1.000
_cell.length_c   1.000
_cell.angle_alpha   90.00
_cell.angle_beta   90.00
_cell.angle_gamma   90.00
#
_symmetry.space_group_name_H-M   'P 1'
#
loop_
_entity.id
_entity.type
_entity.pdbx_description
1 polymer ?
#
loop_
_entity_poly.entity_id
_entity_poly.type
_entity_poly.pdbx_seq_one_letter_code
_entity_poly.pdbx_strand_id
1 'polypeptide(L)'
;MELRTAKTLGILAMVIGTPVALLTHTIGWIQTGWDPAAVQCQHSEYPDGIDLYSSRVSGEKILYPLGLSCTYAASETSPGITIRHYRWDATALFTAAAALALAGTVVALRAERKQELITESKEERATT
;
A
#
# COMPACT_ATOMS: atom_id res chain seq x y z
N MET A 1 15.41 -21.72 -17.03
CA MET A 1 15.03 -20.34 -17.40
C MET A 1 16.32 -19.57 -17.66
N GLU A 2 16.45 -18.90 -18.81
CA GLU A 2 17.65 -18.13 -19.11
C GLU A 2 17.79 -16.93 -18.15
N LEU A 3 19.02 -16.56 -17.80
CA LEU A 3 19.31 -15.43 -16.89
C LEU A 3 18.68 -14.12 -17.37
N ARG A 4 18.68 -13.89 -18.69
CA ARG A 4 18.02 -12.75 -19.31
C ARG A 4 16.51 -12.78 -19.10
N THR A 5 15.87 -13.94 -19.29
CA THR A 5 14.43 -14.11 -19.05
C THR A 5 14.08 -13.85 -17.58
N ALA A 6 14.91 -14.34 -16.64
CA ALA A 6 14.72 -14.11 -15.21
C ALA A 6 14.79 -12.62 -14.84
N LYS A 7 15.81 -11.93 -15.35
CA LYS A 7 15.98 -10.49 -15.15
C LYS A 7 14.80 -9.71 -15.71
N THR A 8 14.38 -9.98 -16.95
CA THR A 8 13.25 -9.30 -17.58
C THR A 8 11.94 -9.51 -16.82
N LEU A 9 11.66 -10.75 -16.37
CA LEU A 9 10.48 -11.04 -15.56
C LEU A 9 10.51 -10.33 -14.21
N GLY A 10 11.67 -10.28 -13.54
CA GLY A 10 11.84 -9.56 -12.28
C GLY A 10 11.59 -8.06 -12.44
N ILE A 11 12.17 -7.45 -13.48
CA ILE A 11 11.95 -6.03 -13.80
C ILE A 11 10.47 -5.77 -14.12
N LEU A 12 9.83 -6.64 -14.92
CA LEU A 12 8.41 -6.48 -15.27
C LEU A 12 7.52 -6.53 -14.02
N ALA A 13 7.77 -7.50 -13.12
CA ALA A 13 7.04 -7.60 -11.86
C ALA A 13 7.22 -6.36 -10.98
N MET A 14 8.44 -5.79 -10.93
CA MET A 14 8.72 -4.54 -10.24
C MET A 14 7.98 -3.34 -10.86
N VAL A 15 8.05 -3.19 -12.18
CA VAL A 15 7.44 -2.08 -12.93
C VAL A 15 5.92 -2.10 -12.85
N ILE A 16 5.30 -3.27 -12.73
CA ILE A 16 3.85 -3.40 -12.56
C ILE A 16 3.45 -3.30 -11.08
N GLY A 17 4.13 -4.03 -10.19
CA GLY A 17 3.76 -4.10 -8.78
C GLY A 17 3.89 -2.75 -8.07
N THR A 18 4.93 -1.98 -8.37
CA THR A 18 5.18 -0.68 -7.71
C THR A 18 4.07 0.34 -7.94
N PRO A 19 3.66 0.69 -9.18
CA PRO A 19 2.58 1.65 -9.39
C PRO A 19 1.23 1.14 -8.86
N VAL A 20 0.96 -0.17 -8.95
CA VAL A 20 -0.28 -0.73 -8.40
C VAL A 20 -0.29 -0.61 -6.87
N ALA A 21 0.82 -0.88 -6.19
CA ALA A 21 0.94 -0.69 -4.74
C ALA A 21 0.76 0.78 -4.35
N LEU A 22 1.39 1.73 -5.06
CA LEU A 22 1.23 3.16 -4.79
C LEU A 22 -0.22 3.63 -5.00
N LEU A 23 -0.86 3.20 -6.08
CA LEU A 23 -2.24 3.55 -6.38
C LEU A 23 -3.19 3.01 -5.31
N THR A 24 -3.01 1.77 -4.90
CA THR A 24 -3.89 1.13 -3.90
C THR A 24 -3.67 1.65 -2.51
N HIS A 25 -2.44 2.03 -2.16
CA HIS A 25 -2.13 2.72 -0.91
C HIS A 25 -2.87 4.06 -0.81
N THR A 26 -2.89 4.85 -1.88
CA THR A 26 -3.56 6.16 -1.89
C THR A 26 -5.08 6.02 -1.88
N ILE A 27 -5.64 5.10 -2.67
CA ILE A 27 -7.09 4.84 -2.72
C ILE A 27 -7.59 4.17 -1.44
N GLY A 28 -6.73 3.45 -0.70
CA GLY A 28 -7.11 2.78 0.54
C GLY A 28 -7.62 3.70 1.66
N TRP A 29 -7.45 5.02 1.52
CA TRP A 29 -8.01 6.02 2.45
C TRP A 29 -9.26 6.73 1.94
N ILE A 30 -9.76 6.38 0.76
CA ILE A 30 -10.93 7.00 0.13
C ILE A 30 -12.17 6.19 0.52
N GLN A 31 -13.08 6.78 1.30
CA GLN A 31 -14.39 6.24 1.65
C GLN A 31 -15.47 6.82 0.73
N THR A 32 -15.60 8.15 0.72
CA THR A 32 -16.68 8.89 0.03
C THR A 32 -16.16 9.88 -1.02
N GLY A 33 -14.85 10.13 -1.06
CA GLY A 33 -14.23 11.09 -1.99
C GLY A 33 -12.76 11.35 -1.69
N TRP A 34 -12.15 12.28 -2.44
CA TRP A 34 -10.75 12.69 -2.26
C TRP A 34 -10.58 13.76 -1.17
N ASP A 35 -11.62 14.00 -0.38
CA ASP A 35 -11.64 15.02 0.65
C ASP A 35 -10.71 14.67 1.84
N PRO A 36 -10.37 15.64 2.70
CA PRO A 36 -9.67 15.37 3.94
C PRO A 36 -10.41 14.33 4.79
N ALA A 37 -9.67 13.53 5.56
CA ALA A 37 -10.24 12.42 6.34
C ALA A 37 -11.41 12.85 7.23
N ALA A 38 -11.33 14.04 7.86
CA ALA A 38 -12.43 14.59 8.66
C ALA A 38 -13.71 14.81 7.85
N VAL A 39 -13.61 15.30 6.61
CA VAL A 39 -14.75 15.52 5.71
C VAL A 39 -15.31 14.19 5.21
N GLN A 40 -14.44 13.22 4.91
CA GLN A 40 -14.89 11.88 4.56
C GLN A 40 -15.66 11.21 5.71
N CYS A 41 -15.20 11.40 6.95
CA CYS A 41 -15.88 10.92 8.16
C CYS A 41 -17.25 11.57 8.37
N GLN A 42 -17.41 12.87 8.05
CA GLN A 42 -18.71 13.54 8.14
C GLN A 42 -19.78 12.93 7.22
N HIS A 43 -19.36 12.34 6.11
CA HIS A 43 -20.23 11.70 5.11
C HIS A 43 -20.25 10.17 5.22
N SER A 44 -19.48 9.60 6.14
CA SER A 44 -19.46 8.15 6.38
C SER A 44 -20.63 7.73 7.27
N GLU A 45 -20.93 6.43 7.28
CA GLU A 45 -22.03 5.88 8.06
C GLU A 45 -21.82 6.14 9.56
N TYR A 46 -22.75 6.88 10.17
CA TYR A 46 -22.77 7.12 11.60
C TYR A 46 -23.22 5.84 12.32
N PRO A 47 -22.69 5.55 13.52
CA PRO A 47 -23.17 4.41 14.30
C PRO A 47 -24.59 4.66 14.80
N ASP A 48 -25.35 3.58 14.93
CA ASP A 48 -26.67 3.63 15.55
C ASP A 48 -26.60 4.21 16.97
N GLY A 49 -27.42 5.22 17.24
CA GLY A 49 -27.54 5.84 18.57
C GLY A 49 -26.69 7.09 18.83
N ILE A 50 -25.97 7.62 17.85
CA ILE A 50 -25.33 8.94 17.94
C ILE A 50 -26.20 10.00 17.26
N ASP A 51 -26.45 11.10 17.97
CA ASP A 51 -27.15 12.26 17.41
C ASP A 51 -26.37 12.80 16.21
N LEU A 52 -27.02 12.87 15.05
CA LEU A 52 -26.46 13.27 13.74
C LEU A 52 -25.82 14.67 13.72
N TYR A 53 -25.98 15.42 14.80
CA TYR A 53 -25.39 16.74 15.05
C TYR A 53 -24.17 16.66 15.97
N SER A 54 -23.23 15.75 15.71
CA SER A 54 -21.92 15.82 16.38
C SER A 54 -21.25 17.14 16.00
N SER A 55 -21.02 18.03 16.96
CA SER A 55 -20.39 19.34 16.72
C SER A 55 -18.93 19.21 16.28
N ARG A 56 -18.31 18.04 16.52
CA ARG A 56 -16.96 17.71 16.03
C ARG A 56 -16.84 16.31 15.47
N VAL A 57 -16.25 16.25 14.27
CA VAL A 57 -15.79 15.05 13.59
C VAL A 57 -14.30 15.19 13.32
N SER A 58 -13.49 14.23 13.76
CA SER A 58 -12.10 14.10 13.34
C SER A 58 -11.91 12.81 12.55
N GLY A 59 -10.96 12.82 11.62
CA GLY A 59 -10.62 11.68 10.79
C GLY A 59 -9.12 11.49 10.70
N GLU A 60 -8.65 10.27 10.92
CA GLU A 60 -7.25 9.88 10.81
C GLU A 60 -7.08 8.76 9.79
N LYS A 61 -5.97 8.78 9.04
CA LYS A 61 -5.64 7.73 8.08
C LYS A 61 -5.00 6.55 8.80
N ILE A 62 -5.50 5.36 8.54
CA ILE A 62 -4.90 4.11 9.01
C ILE A 62 -3.95 3.60 7.93
N LEU A 63 -2.68 3.42 8.27
CA LEU A 63 -1.65 3.01 7.30
C LEU A 63 -1.65 1.50 7.03
N TYR A 64 -2.07 0.68 8.01
CA TYR A 64 -2.25 -0.76 7.83
C TYR A 64 -3.15 -1.37 8.93
N PRO A 65 -4.21 -2.14 8.59
CA PRO A 65 -4.83 -2.21 7.26
C PRO A 65 -5.26 -0.80 6.81
N LEU A 66 -5.27 -0.56 5.50
CA LEU A 66 -5.64 0.73 4.93
C LEU A 66 -7.09 1.07 5.32
N GLY A 67 -7.32 2.33 5.68
CA GLY A 67 -8.66 2.80 6.03
C GLY A 67 -8.66 4.16 6.71
N LEU A 68 -9.80 4.52 7.30
CA LEU A 68 -9.98 5.73 8.10
C LEU A 68 -10.44 5.39 9.52
N SER A 69 -9.99 6.18 10.48
CA SER A 69 -10.47 6.18 11.86
C SER A 69 -11.22 7.49 12.09
N CYS A 70 -12.53 7.41 12.31
CA CYS A 70 -13.42 8.54 12.48
C CYS A 70 -13.82 8.67 13.95
N THR A 71 -13.62 9.85 14.54
CA THR A 71 -14.03 10.12 15.93
C THR A 71 -15.12 11.18 15.96
N TYR A 72 -16.23 10.86 16.62
CA TYR A 72 -17.42 11.70 16.74
C TYR A 72 -17.59 12.13 18.19
N ALA A 73 -17.70 13.44 18.43
CA ALA A 73 -17.92 13.99 19.76
C ALA A 73 -19.03 15.05 19.75
N ALA A 74 -19.85 15.05 20.80
CA ALA A 74 -20.92 16.04 20.96
C ALA A 74 -20.38 17.44 21.34
N SER A 75 -19.23 17.52 22.02
CA SER A 75 -18.54 18.76 22.41
C SER A 75 -17.04 18.50 22.69
N GLU A 76 -16.23 19.55 22.93
CA GLU A 76 -14.80 19.40 23.26
C GLU A 76 -14.53 18.58 24.54
N THR A 77 -15.47 18.62 25.49
CA THR A 77 -15.35 17.95 26.79
C THR A 77 -16.08 16.61 26.83
N SER A 78 -16.83 16.25 25.77
CA SER A 78 -17.56 14.99 25.70
C SER A 78 -16.61 13.86 25.31
N PRO A 79 -16.76 12.65 25.90
CA PRO A 79 -16.04 11.48 25.41
C PRO A 79 -16.42 11.22 23.95
N GLY A 80 -15.42 11.16 23.08
CA GLY A 80 -15.61 10.85 21.66
C GLY A 80 -15.78 9.35 21.43
N ILE A 81 -16.55 9.00 20.41
CA ILE A 81 -16.69 7.61 19.93
C ILE A 81 -15.89 7.47 18.65
N THR A 82 -14.98 6.49 18.62
CA THR A 82 -14.12 6.23 17.46
C THR A 82 -14.56 4.98 16.72
N ILE A 83 -14.73 5.10 15.39
CA ILE A 83 -15.05 4.01 14.47
C ILE A 83 -13.95 3.87 13.43
N ARG A 84 -13.65 2.64 13.05
CA ARG A 84 -12.62 2.33 12.06
C ARG A 84 -13.27 1.76 10.80
N HIS A 85 -13.13 2.48 9.71
CA HIS A 85 -13.59 2.08 8.40
C HIS A 85 -12.42 1.49 7.61
N TYR A 86 -12.24 0.18 7.74
CA TYR A 86 -11.17 -0.54 7.05
C TYR A 86 -11.52 -0.81 5.59
N ARG A 87 -10.53 -0.64 4.72
CA ARG A 87 -10.57 -1.00 3.30
C ARG A 87 -9.73 -2.23 3.05
N TRP A 88 -10.31 -3.38 3.40
CA TRP A 88 -9.63 -4.67 3.27
C TRP A 88 -9.33 -5.05 1.82
N ASP A 89 -10.17 -4.64 0.89
CA ASP A 89 -9.98 -4.75 -0.56
C ASP A 89 -8.68 -4.05 -1.01
N ALA A 90 -8.53 -2.78 -0.66
CA ALA A 90 -7.36 -1.98 -0.99
C ALA A 90 -6.12 -2.49 -0.24
N THR A 91 -6.29 -2.92 1.01
CA THR A 91 -5.20 -3.51 1.82
C THR A 91 -4.66 -4.78 1.18
N ALA A 92 -5.53 -5.70 0.76
CA ALA A 92 -5.12 -6.94 0.13
C ALA A 92 -4.39 -6.69 -1.18
N LEU A 93 -4.92 -5.78 -2.02
CA LEU A 93 -4.30 -5.46 -3.30
C LEU A 93 -2.95 -4.73 -3.13
N PHE A 94 -2.86 -3.80 -2.16
CA PHE A 94 -1.61 -3.15 -1.79
C PHE A 94 -0.55 -4.17 -1.37
N THR A 95 -0.90 -5.07 -0.44
CA THR A 95 0.03 -6.10 0.06
C THR A 95 0.48 -7.03 -1.06
N ALA A 96 -0.43 -7.47 -1.92
CA ALA A 96 -0.10 -8.33 -3.05
C ALA A 96 0.81 -7.64 -4.06
N ALA A 97 0.51 -6.38 -4.41
CA ALA A 97 1.31 -5.61 -5.36
C ALA A 97 2.70 -5.26 -4.82
N ALA A 98 2.79 -4.90 -3.53
CA ALA A 98 4.06 -4.66 -2.85
C ALA A 98 4.92 -5.93 -2.79
N ALA A 99 4.31 -7.08 -2.46
CA ALA A 99 4.99 -8.37 -2.46
C ALA A 99 5.49 -8.74 -3.86
N LEU A 100 4.68 -8.52 -4.90
CA LEU A 100 5.08 -8.75 -6.29
C LEU A 100 6.26 -7.87 -6.70
N ALA A 101 6.23 -6.59 -6.33
CA ALA A 101 7.32 -5.66 -6.62
C ALA A 101 8.64 -6.11 -5.95
N LEU A 102 8.59 -6.43 -4.66
CA LEU A 102 9.75 -6.90 -3.89
C LEU A 102 10.30 -8.22 -4.45
N ALA A 103 9.42 -9.18 -4.77
CA ALA A 103 9.82 -10.43 -5.41
C ALA A 103 10.50 -10.17 -6.76
N GLY A 104 9.94 -9.25 -7.56
CA GLY A 104 10.52 -8.81 -8.82
C GLY A 104 11.93 -8.24 -8.66
N THR A 105 12.13 -7.34 -7.71
CA THR A 105 13.44 -6.77 -7.36
C THR A 105 14.44 -7.86 -6.97
N VAL A 106 14.05 -8.79 -6.09
CA VAL A 106 14.92 -9.89 -5.66
C VAL A 106 15.33 -10.78 -6.83
N VAL A 107 14.38 -11.12 -7.71
CA VAL A 107 14.65 -11.95 -8.90
C VAL A 107 15.62 -11.22 -9.86
N ALA A 108 15.39 -9.94 -10.13
CA ALA A 108 16.25 -9.16 -11.01
C ALA A 108 17.69 -9.06 -10.46
N LEU A 109 17.84 -8.70 -9.18
CA LEU A 109 19.16 -8.60 -8.53
C LEU A 109 19.91 -9.94 -8.50
N ARG A 110 19.20 -11.05 -8.26
CA ARG A 110 19.82 -12.39 -8.30
C ARG A 110 20.27 -12.78 -9.70
N ALA A 111 19.52 -12.38 -10.73
CA ALA A 111 19.89 -12.64 -12.11
C ALA A 111 21.13 -11.84 -12.52
N GLU A 112 21.19 -10.55 -12.18
CA GLU A 112 22.36 -9.68 -12.41
C GLU A 112 23.62 -10.26 -11.76
N ARG A 113 23.57 -10.54 -10.45
CA ARG A 113 24.70 -11.08 -9.71
C ARG A 113 25.24 -12.38 -10.30
N LYS A 114 24.35 -13.25 -10.80
CA LYS A 114 24.76 -14.48 -11.47
C LYS A 114 25.41 -14.23 -12.83
N GLN A 115 24.99 -13.21 -13.58
CA GLN A 115 25.63 -12.85 -14.84
C GLN A 115 27.03 -12.28 -14.62
N GLU A 116 27.23 -11.43 -13.59
CA GLU A 116 28.53 -10.87 -13.22
C GLU A 116 29.54 -11.99 -12.92
N LEU A 117 29.19 -12.93 -12.04
CA LEU A 117 30.07 -14.06 -11.67
C LEU A 117 30.46 -14.94 -12.86
N ILE A 118 29.55 -15.17 -13.81
CA ILE A 118 29.84 -15.94 -15.03
C ILE A 118 30.82 -15.18 -15.93
N THR A 119 30.72 -13.86 -15.95
CA THR A 119 31.57 -13.00 -16.79
C THR A 119 32.98 -12.93 -16.22
N GLU A 120 33.11 -12.71 -14.91
CA GLU A 120 34.38 -12.72 -14.17
C GLU A 120 35.12 -14.06 -14.33
N SER A 121 34.42 -15.19 -14.14
CA SER A 121 35.01 -16.53 -14.31
C SER A 121 35.50 -16.80 -15.74
N LYS A 122 34.86 -16.23 -16.76
CA LYS A 122 35.30 -16.36 -18.16
C LYS A 122 36.54 -15.52 -18.44
N GLU A 123 36.62 -14.33 -17.87
CA GLU A 123 37.77 -13.43 -18.02
C GLU A 123 39.02 -13.99 -17.35
N GLU A 124 38.88 -14.55 -16.14
CA GLU A 124 39.97 -15.23 -15.43
C GLU A 124 40.51 -16.42 -16.24
N ARG A 125 39.63 -17.21 -16.86
CA ARG A 125 40.04 -18.33 -17.73
C ARG A 125 40.69 -17.89 -19.05
N ALA A 126 40.41 -16.68 -19.53
CA ALA A 126 41.00 -16.16 -20.78
C ALA A 126 42.40 -15.58 -20.58
N THR A 127 42.80 -15.34 -19.33
CA THR A 127 44.09 -14.71 -18.96
C THR A 127 45.13 -15.67 -18.39
N THR A 128 44.75 -16.93 -18.15
CA THR A 128 45.61 -18.06 -17.75
C THR A 128 45.85 -19.04 -18.89
#